data_AF-W4RUB2-F1
#
_entry.id   AF-W4RUB2-F1
#
_cell.length_a   1.000
_cell.length_b   1.000
_cell.length_c   1.000
_cell.angle_alpha   90.00
_cell.angle_beta   90.00
_cell.angle_gamma   90.00
#
_symmetry.space_group_name_H-M   'P 1'
#
loop_
_entity.id
_entity.type
_entity.pdbx_description
1 polymer ?
#
loop_
_entity_poly.entity_id
_entity_poly.type
_entity_poly.pdbx_seq_one_letter_code
_entity_poly.pdbx_strand_id
1 'polypeptide(L)' 'MDGDILFYFTYDEGDGKATEVEKEWIEDPLFQNLEVAKKGEFHKVDDAIWNTAGGVMAANLMLDDLEKHLLK' A
#
# COMPACT_ATOMS: atom_id res chain seq x y z
N MET A 1 -6.46 11.88 2.30
CA MET A 1 -7.80 11.38 1.93
C MET A 1 -8.01 10.12 2.74
N ASP A 2 -9.13 10.01 3.46
CA ASP A 2 -9.49 8.79 4.20
C ASP A 2 -10.23 7.82 3.26
N GLY A 3 -10.40 6.57 3.69
CA GLY A 3 -11.10 5.55 2.91
C GLY A 3 -11.59 4.42 3.80
N ASP A 4 -12.39 3.51 3.25
CA ASP A 4 -12.75 2.29 3.98
C ASP A 4 -11.58 1.29 4.01
N ILE A 5 -10.79 1.24 2.92
CA ILE A 5 -9.59 0.42 2.76
C ILE A 5 -8.53 1.25 2.03
N LEU A 6 -7.27 1.18 2.45
CA LEU A 6 -6.15 1.91 1.87
C LEU A 6 -5.04 0.95 1.43
N PHE A 7 -4.84 0.83 0.13
CA PHE A 7 -3.62 0.20 -0.41
C PHE A 7 -2.58 1.27 -0.67
N TYR A 8 -1.37 1.06 -0.16
CA TYR A 8 -0.24 1.95 -0.40
C TYR A 8 0.99 1.15 -0.82
N PHE A 9 1.83 1.76 -1.63
CA PHE A 9 3.08 1.16 -2.11
C PHE A 9 4.18 2.22 -2.06
N THR A 10 5.42 1.75 -2.05
CA THR A 10 6.61 2.60 -2.02
C THR A 10 7.55 2.16 -3.11
N TYR A 11 7.90 3.09 -3.99
CA TYR A 11 8.98 2.92 -4.95
C TYR A 11 10.30 3.34 -4.29
N ASP A 12 11.23 2.41 -4.15
CA ASP A 12 12.56 2.65 -3.57
C ASP A 12 13.64 2.30 -4.61
N GLU A 13 14.58 3.21 -4.84
CA GLU A 13 15.68 3.01 -5.81
C GLU A 13 16.78 2.07 -5.27
N GLY A 14 16.62 1.54 -4.06
CA GLY A 14 17.56 0.67 -3.36
C GLY A 14 18.45 1.41 -2.37
N ASP A 15 18.24 2.71 -2.16
CA ASP A 15 18.96 3.53 -1.18
C ASP A 15 18.21 3.68 0.16
N GLY A 16 16.98 3.16 0.25
CA GLY A 16 16.19 3.08 1.48
C GLY A 16 15.46 4.37 1.86
N LYS A 17 15.69 5.49 1.16
CA LYS A 17 15.10 6.78 1.54
C LYS A 17 13.59 6.80 1.40
N ALA A 18 13.05 6.15 0.38
CA ALA A 18 11.61 6.08 0.19
C ALA A 18 10.95 5.25 1.30
N THR A 19 11.62 4.18 1.73
CA THR A 19 11.19 3.36 2.87
C THR A 19 11.22 4.14 4.19
N GLU A 20 12.20 5.03 4.39
CA GLU A 20 12.23 5.92 5.56
C GLU A 20 11.05 6.91 5.55
N VAL A 21 10.74 7.52 4.40
CA VAL A 21 9.60 8.43 4.27
C VAL A 21 8.27 7.70 4.46
N GLU A 22 8.12 6.48 3.93
CA GLU A 22 6.95 5.65 4.19
C GLU A 22 6.73 5.46 5.69
N LYS A 23 7.80 5.12 6.42
CA LYS A 23 7.73 4.92 7.87
C LYS A 23 7.30 6.20 8.59
N GLU A 24 7.90 7.34 8.23
CA GLU A 24 7.53 8.65 8.78
C GLU A 24 6.03 8.92 8.58
N TRP A 25 5.51 8.69 7.38
CA TRP A 25 4.10 8.92 7.05
C TRP A 25 3.14 8.01 7.82
N ILE A 26 3.46 6.73 7.95
CA ILE A 26 2.60 5.79 8.67
C ILE A 26 2.63 6.09 10.17
N GLU A 27 3.78 6.47 10.72
CA GLU A 27 3.92 6.80 12.14
C GLU A 27 3.36 8.21 12.50
N ASP A 28 3.09 9.06 11.50
CA ASP A 28 2.57 10.41 11.71
C ASP A 28 1.19 10.40 12.42
N PRO A 29 0.99 11.27 13.44
CA PRO A 29 -0.28 11.34 14.16
C PRO A 29 -1.51 11.61 13.29
N LEU A 30 -1.36 12.35 12.19
CA LEU A 30 -2.44 12.63 11.26
C LEU A 30 -2.85 11.37 10.49
N PHE A 31 -1.89 10.55 10.07
CA PHE A 31 -2.16 9.27 9.43
C PHE A 31 -2.81 8.29 10.41
N GLN A 32 -2.26 8.17 11.62
CA GLN A 32 -2.83 7.34 12.69
C GLN A 32 -4.23 7.79 13.13
N ASN A 33 -4.61 9.04 12.86
CA ASN A 33 -5.95 9.55 13.13
C ASN A 33 -6.97 9.29 12.00
N LEU A 34 -6.56 8.74 10.85
CA LEU A 34 -7.49 8.30 9.81
C LEU A 34 -8.33 7.12 10.30
N GLU A 35 -9.59 7.03 9.86
CA GLU A 35 -10.46 5.92 10.23
C GLU A 35 -9.94 4.59 9.66
N VAL A 36 -9.37 4.61 8.45
CA VAL A 36 -8.73 3.42 7.85
C VAL A 36 -7.56 2.88 8.68
N ALA A 37 -6.75 3.77 9.25
CA ALA A 37 -5.60 3.40 10.08
C ALA A 37 -6.06 2.82 11.43
N LYS A 38 -7.06 3.46 12.07
CA LYS A 38 -7.67 2.97 13.32
C LYS A 38 -8.32 1.60 13.17
N LYS A 39 -8.91 1.32 12.01
CA LYS A 39 -9.51 0.02 11.68
C LYS A 39 -8.47 -1.04 11.30
N GLY A 40 -7.23 -0.66 11.01
CA GLY A 40 -6.20 -1.56 10.51
C GLY A 40 -6.41 -2.00 9.06
N GLU A 41 -7.26 -1.29 8.30
CA GLU A 41 -7.61 -1.58 6.90
C GLU A 41 -6.67 -0.86 5.92
N PHE A 42 -5.41 -0.70 6.31
CA PHE A 42 -4.35 -0.17 5.46
C PHE A 42 -3.33 -1.28 5.18
N HIS A 43 -2.95 -1.42 3.91
CA HIS A 43 -2.17 -2.55 3.43
C HIS A 43 -1.04 -2.07 2.53
N LYS A 44 0.19 -2.40 2.92
CA LYS A 44 1.33 -2.27 2.03
C LYS A 44 1.22 -3.31 0.93
N VAL A 45 1.32 -2.88 -0.32
CA VAL A 45 1.35 -3.75 -1.50
C VAL A 45 2.64 -3.54 -2.28
N ASP A 46 2.93 -4.48 -3.17
CA ASP A 46 4.14 -4.45 -4.00
C ASP A 46 4.00 -3.41 -5.13
N ASP A 47 4.93 -2.45 -5.19
CA ASP A 47 4.98 -1.41 -6.21
C ASP A 47 5.05 -1.97 -7.64
N ALA A 48 5.84 -3.02 -7.86
CA ALA A 48 6.03 -3.57 -9.19
C ALA A 48 4.74 -4.19 -9.70
N ILE A 49 4.01 -4.92 -8.84
CA ILE A 49 2.71 -5.51 -9.16
C ILE A 49 1.65 -4.42 -9.38
N TRP A 50 1.54 -3.45 -8.47
CA TRP A 50 0.41 -2.52 -8.42
C TRP A 50 0.58 -1.27 -9.29
N ASN A 51 1.80 -0.96 -9.75
CA ASN A 51 2.07 0.26 -10.49
C ASN A 51 3.17 0.11 -11.56
N THR A 52 4.40 -0.23 -11.18
CA THR A 52 5.59 -0.04 -12.05
C THR A 52 5.64 -1.00 -13.24
N ALA A 53 5.23 -2.27 -13.10
CA ALA A 53 5.36 -3.23 -14.19
C ALA A 53 4.33 -3.04 -15.33
N GLY A 54 3.08 -2.67 -15.00
CA GLY A 54 2.03 -2.32 -15.98
C GLY A 54 1.61 -3.39 -17.00
N GLY A 55 2.10 -4.63 -16.87
CA GLY A 55 1.84 -5.72 -17.82
C GLY A 55 0.71 -6.65 -17.41
N VAL A 56 0.30 -7.55 -18.32
CA VAL A 56 -0.78 -8.53 -18.07
C VAL A 56 -0.49 -9.48 -16.91
N MET A 57 0.77 -9.83 -16.67
CA MET A 57 1.14 -10.67 -15.53
C MET A 57 0.94 -9.91 -14.21
N ALA A 58 1.37 -8.65 -14.15
CA ALA A 58 1.16 -7.78 -12.99
C ALA A 58 -0.33 -7.55 -12.72
N ALA A 59 -1.14 -7.37 -13.77
CA ALA A 59 -2.58 -7.26 -13.64
C ALA A 59 -3.22 -8.51 -13.01
N ASN A 60 -2.80 -9.73 -13.38
CA ASN A 60 -3.31 -10.94 -12.74
C ASN A 60 -2.86 -11.05 -11.27
N LEU A 61 -1.60 -10.74 -10.97
CA LEU A 61 -1.10 -10.74 -9.59
C LEU A 61 -1.81 -9.71 -8.69
N MET A 62 -2.17 -8.54 -9.24
CA MET A 62 -2.97 -7.54 -8.53
C MET A 62 -4.37 -8.07 -8.19
N LEU A 63 -4.99 -8.86 -9.08
CA LEU A 63 -6.28 -9.50 -8.78
C LEU A 63 -6.13 -10.52 -7.64
N ASP A 64 -5.05 -11.30 -7.62
CA ASP A 64 -4.76 -12.26 -6.54
C ASP A 64 -4.60 -11.54 -5.18
N ASP A 65 -3.91 -10.38 -5.16
CA ASP A 65 -3.79 -9.56 -3.95
C ASP A 65 -5.15 -8.99 -3.51
N LEU A 66 -5.97 -8.50 -4.45
CA LEU A 66 -7.31 -8.01 -4.14
C LEU A 66 -8.19 -9.12 -3.53
N GLU A 67 -8.15 -10.33 -4.07
CA GLU A 67 -8.85 -11.49 -3.50
C GLU A 67 -8.40 -11.75 -2.06
N LYS A 68 -7.08 -11.78 -1.81
CA LYS A 68 -6.50 -12.00 -0.48
C LYS A 68 -6.90 -10.95 0.55
N HIS A 69 -7.02 -9.69 0.15
CA HIS A 69 -7.31 -8.59 1.06
C HIS A 69 -8.81 -8.35 1.25
N LEU A 70 -9.63 -8.52 0.21
CA LEU A 70 -11.05 -8.15 0.22
C LEU A 70 -12.02 -9.30 0.47
N LEU A 71 -11.62 -10.55 0.20
CA LEU A 71 -12.52 -11.72 0.25
C LEU A 71 -12.27 -12.64 1.47
N LYS A 72 -11.75 -12.09 2.56
CA LYS A 72 -11.57 -12.82 3.83
C LYS A 72 -12.89 -13.31 4.44
#